data_AF-A0A420YN38-F1
#
_entry.id   AF-A0A420YN38-F1
#
_cell.length_a   1.000
_cell.length_b   1.000
_cell.length_c   1.000
_cell.angle_alpha   90.00
_cell.angle_beta   90.00
_cell.angle_gamma   90.00
#
_symmetry.space_group_name_H-M   'P 1'
#
loop_
_entity.id
_entity.type
_entity.pdbx_description
1 polymer ?
#
loop_
_entity_poly.entity_id
_entity_poly.type
_entity_poly.pdbx_seq_one_letter_code
_entity_poly.pdbx_strand_id
1 'polypeptide(L)'
;MRRAVILAVLPAAFAEQALYAQCGGLGWTGATACVTGSCCAVANTYYSQCLPCPAASVRSPASTTSSSTPSTSTGVIYLCGDSTMAPNGGGSGTQGWGEYLKYSFSNTGLTVTNSAIAGRSARSFTREGRFAAVAAKVKKGDWVVVEFGHNDGGSLGTTDNGRTDCFGSGSEICQTTYNGVAETVQTYPTYLKNATSMFLKAGAKVILSAPTPNNVWEKGSYSWGPDRFAYYAWLAASQMGGPSTGVYYVPHGAYSAQAMKGLGASVVNANYPNDHTHTAPYLADALAKAFVLGLKCGTSDLGKRAINSTQELTQTYLGQCIAANSTLPV
;
A
#
# COMPACT_ATOMS: atom_id res chain seq x y z
N MET A 1 74.06 3.30 11.60
CA MET A 1 73.15 3.99 12.54
C MET A 1 72.02 4.61 11.71
N ARG A 2 70.76 4.16 11.91
CA ARG A 2 69.61 4.60 11.11
C ARG A 2 69.17 6.01 11.53
N ARG A 3 69.06 6.94 10.57
CA ARG A 3 68.53 8.30 10.77
C ARG A 3 67.00 8.26 10.76
N ALA A 4 66.35 8.79 11.80
CA ALA A 4 64.92 9.02 11.85
C ALA A 4 64.60 10.44 11.38
N VAL A 5 63.62 10.58 10.50
CA VAL A 5 63.08 11.86 10.01
C VAL A 5 61.74 12.08 10.71
N ILE A 6 61.58 13.21 11.37
CA ILE A 6 60.33 13.63 12.04
C ILE A 6 59.56 14.52 11.06
N LEU A 7 58.34 14.12 10.70
CA LEU A 7 57.43 14.85 9.83
C LEU A 7 56.46 15.68 10.69
N ALA A 8 56.48 17.01 10.57
CA ALA A 8 55.54 17.90 11.24
C ALA A 8 54.25 18.04 10.42
N VAL A 9 53.10 17.79 11.05
CA VAL A 9 51.76 17.97 10.45
C VAL A 9 51.22 19.34 10.84
N LEU A 10 50.94 20.19 9.86
CA LEU A 10 50.23 21.47 10.05
C LEU A 10 48.71 21.23 10.09
N PRO A 11 47.95 21.90 10.97
CA PRO A 11 46.49 21.80 10.99
C PRO A 11 45.88 22.56 9.81
N ALA A 12 44.99 21.91 9.06
CA ALA A 12 44.18 22.52 8.03
C ALA A 12 43.09 23.40 8.68
N ALA A 13 43.09 24.70 8.38
CA ALA A 13 41.99 25.58 8.73
C ALA A 13 40.80 25.29 7.80
N PHE A 14 39.68 24.84 8.35
CA PHE A 14 38.43 24.73 7.60
C PHE A 14 37.87 26.14 7.38
N ALA A 15 37.62 26.53 6.14
CA ALA A 15 37.01 27.82 5.83
C ALA A 15 35.57 27.85 6.34
N GLU A 16 35.19 28.90 7.08
CA GLU A 16 33.82 29.17 7.49
C GLU A 16 33.15 30.15 6.52
N GLN A 17 31.83 30.05 6.35
CA GLN A 17 31.01 30.93 5.54
C GLN A 17 30.63 32.20 6.29
N ALA A 18 30.80 33.35 5.64
CA ALA A 18 30.38 34.63 6.19
C ALA A 18 28.87 34.67 6.48
N LEU A 19 28.46 35.58 7.38
CA LEU A 19 27.04 35.87 7.60
C LEU A 19 26.39 36.26 6.26
N TYR A 20 25.21 35.71 5.99
CA TYR A 20 24.45 35.80 4.73
C TYR A 20 25.06 35.06 3.52
N ALA A 21 26.18 34.35 3.66
CA ALA A 21 26.69 33.51 2.59
C ALA A 21 25.92 32.18 2.50
N GLN A 22 25.97 31.56 1.31
CA GLN A 22 25.40 30.23 1.11
C GLN A 22 26.20 29.19 1.91
N CYS A 23 25.51 28.35 2.64
CA CYS A 23 26.09 27.32 3.50
C CYS A 23 25.51 25.93 3.22
N GLY A 24 24.68 25.79 2.18
CA GLY A 24 24.07 24.52 1.80
C GLY A 24 23.10 24.65 0.62
N GLY A 25 22.50 23.53 0.24
CA GLY A 25 21.62 23.40 -0.92
C GLY A 25 22.10 22.32 -1.90
N LEU A 26 21.18 21.75 -2.66
CA LEU A 26 21.49 20.74 -3.67
C LEU A 26 22.49 21.28 -4.70
N GLY A 27 23.66 20.65 -4.79
CA GLY A 27 24.75 21.05 -5.68
C GLY A 27 25.78 22.01 -5.07
N TRP A 28 25.62 22.43 -3.81
CA TRP A 28 26.60 23.25 -3.11
C TRP A 28 27.86 22.46 -2.75
N THR A 29 29.04 22.97 -3.13
CA THR A 29 30.35 22.34 -2.85
C THR A 29 31.22 23.16 -1.90
N GLY A 30 30.74 24.32 -1.43
CA GLY A 30 31.47 25.18 -0.51
C GLY A 30 31.32 24.76 0.95
N ALA A 31 31.95 25.54 1.85
CA ALA A 31 31.84 25.30 3.28
C ALA A 31 30.38 25.38 3.77
N THR A 32 30.06 24.58 4.79
CA THR A 32 28.72 24.48 5.39
C THR A 32 28.66 25.06 6.80
N ALA A 33 29.82 25.33 7.41
CA ALA A 33 29.93 26.03 8.68
C ALA A 33 29.77 27.53 8.45
N CYS A 34 29.04 28.22 9.32
CA CYS A 34 28.92 29.67 9.31
C CYS A 34 29.86 30.28 10.36
N VAL A 35 30.27 31.53 10.14
CA VAL A 35 31.03 32.31 11.12
C VAL A 35 30.30 32.37 12.46
N THR A 36 31.07 32.50 13.53
CA THR A 36 30.58 32.59 14.92
C THR A 36 29.39 33.55 15.06
N GLY A 37 28.33 33.10 15.73
CA GLY A 37 27.08 33.87 15.91
C GLY A 37 26.03 33.67 14.80
N SER A 38 26.36 32.90 13.76
CA SER A 38 25.47 32.59 12.64
C SER A 38 25.21 31.08 12.51
N CYS A 39 24.03 30.72 12.03
CA CYS A 39 23.54 29.35 11.85
C CYS A 39 23.15 29.14 10.38
N CYS A 40 23.47 27.98 9.81
CA CYS A 40 23.04 27.65 8.46
C CYS A 40 21.54 27.32 8.45
N ALA A 41 20.72 28.22 7.92
CA ALA A 41 19.28 28.08 7.83
C ALA A 41 18.87 27.61 6.43
N VAL A 42 18.04 26.58 6.35
CA VAL A 42 17.51 26.05 5.08
C VAL A 42 16.44 27.01 4.56
N ALA A 43 16.64 27.58 3.37
CA ALA A 43 15.62 28.39 2.69
C ALA A 43 14.77 27.52 1.75
N ASN A 44 15.41 26.63 0.99
CA ASN A 44 14.76 25.63 0.15
C ASN A 44 15.75 24.51 -0.22
N THR A 45 15.29 23.54 -1.02
CA THR A 45 16.07 22.37 -1.44
C THR A 45 17.41 22.72 -2.11
N TYR A 46 17.50 23.85 -2.81
CA TYR A 46 18.68 24.25 -3.57
C TYR A 46 19.54 25.30 -2.84
N TYR A 47 19.07 25.83 -1.70
CA TYR A 47 19.71 26.96 -1.05
C TYR A 47 19.54 26.99 0.48
N SER A 48 20.65 27.13 1.20
CA SER A 48 20.70 27.41 2.64
C SER A 48 21.67 28.56 2.90
N GLN A 49 21.37 29.41 3.88
CA GLN A 49 22.09 30.66 4.13
C GLN A 49 22.47 30.82 5.60
N CYS A 50 23.65 31.38 5.86
CA CYS A 50 24.07 31.75 7.21
C CYS A 50 23.24 32.94 7.73
N LEU A 51 22.44 32.72 8.77
CA LEU A 51 21.63 33.76 9.41
C LEU A 51 21.95 33.86 10.92
N PRO A 52 21.70 35.00 11.59
CA PRO A 52 21.92 35.10 13.03
C PRO A 52 21.11 34.04 13.79
N CYS A 53 21.74 33.31 14.69
CA CYS A 53 21.05 32.27 15.46
C CYS A 53 20.03 32.90 16.43
N PRO A 54 18.78 32.40 16.54
CA PRO A 54 17.86 32.83 17.58
C PRO A 54 18.44 32.49 18.96
N ALA A 55 18.40 33.45 19.89
CA ALA A 55 18.91 33.29 21.25
C ALA A 55 17.99 32.38 22.09
N ALA A 56 18.08 31.07 21.88
CA ALA A 56 17.65 30.07 22.85
C ALA A 56 18.36 28.73 22.59
N SER A 57 19.02 28.24 23.64
CA SER A 57 19.68 26.95 23.77
C SER A 57 21.17 26.90 23.42
N VAL A 58 21.96 27.24 24.44
CA VAL A 58 23.37 26.86 24.59
C VAL A 58 23.46 25.32 24.55
N ARG A 59 24.11 24.77 23.53
CA ARG A 59 24.25 23.32 23.32
C ARG A 59 25.49 22.79 24.07
N SER A 60 25.28 21.84 24.97
CA SER A 60 26.30 20.98 25.61
C SER A 60 27.24 20.32 24.59
N PRO A 61 28.47 19.93 24.98
CA PRO A 61 29.45 19.38 24.05
C PRO A 61 29.07 17.97 23.57
N ALA A 62 29.22 17.81 22.25
CA ALA A 62 29.43 16.58 21.48
C ALA A 62 28.86 15.26 22.05
N SER A 63 27.61 14.95 21.70
CA SER A 63 27.25 13.56 21.46
C SER A 63 27.71 13.19 20.06
N THR A 64 28.61 12.21 19.95
CA THR A 64 28.97 11.55 18.71
C THR A 64 27.71 10.91 18.12
N THR A 65 26.95 11.65 17.30
CA THR A 65 25.92 11.04 16.45
C THR A 65 26.63 10.24 15.39
N SER A 66 26.75 8.94 15.65
CA SER A 66 26.93 7.93 14.62
C SER A 66 25.99 8.28 13.46
N SER A 67 26.57 8.45 12.27
CA SER A 67 25.83 8.51 11.03
C SER A 67 25.01 7.22 10.91
N SER A 68 23.74 7.25 11.31
CA SER A 68 22.81 6.21 10.93
C SER A 68 22.55 6.38 9.44
N THR A 69 23.24 5.58 8.64
CA THR A 69 22.78 5.17 7.31
C THR A 69 21.27 4.97 7.39
N PRO A 70 20.44 5.50 6.48
CA PRO A 70 19.00 5.29 6.55
C PRO A 70 18.78 3.77 6.56
N SER A 71 18.35 3.25 7.71
CA SER A 71 17.99 1.85 7.83
C SER A 71 16.77 1.67 6.96
N THR A 72 16.92 1.04 5.80
CA THR A 72 15.79 0.61 4.99
C THR A 72 14.94 -0.29 5.87
N SER A 73 13.82 0.24 6.38
CA SER A 73 12.97 -0.50 7.30
C SER A 73 12.50 -1.77 6.60
N THR A 74 12.88 -2.91 7.15
CA THR A 74 12.41 -4.21 6.67
C THR A 74 10.98 -4.44 7.14
N GLY A 75 10.20 -5.19 6.39
CA GLY A 75 8.81 -5.47 6.73
C GLY A 75 8.14 -6.43 5.76
N VAL A 76 6.97 -6.91 6.12
CA VAL A 76 6.17 -7.84 5.33
C VAL A 76 4.89 -7.14 4.87
N ILE A 77 4.51 -7.35 3.62
CA ILE A 77 3.21 -7.01 3.06
C ILE A 77 2.39 -8.31 3.04
N TYR A 78 1.45 -8.43 3.96
CA TYR A 78 0.52 -9.55 4.01
C TYR A 78 -0.69 -9.27 3.12
N LEU A 79 -1.06 -10.22 2.27
CA LEU A 79 -2.24 -10.12 1.41
C LEU A 79 -3.35 -11.02 1.93
N CYS A 80 -4.53 -10.46 2.18
CA CYS A 80 -5.75 -11.18 2.57
C CYS A 80 -6.81 -10.93 1.50
N GLY A 81 -7.25 -11.99 0.83
CA GLY A 81 -8.25 -11.87 -0.22
C GLY A 81 -8.74 -13.22 -0.74
N ASP A 82 -9.36 -13.19 -1.92
CA ASP A 82 -10.00 -14.33 -2.56
C ASP A 82 -9.18 -14.91 -3.73
N SER A 83 -9.82 -15.66 -4.64
CA SER A 83 -9.18 -16.29 -5.80
C SER A 83 -8.55 -15.27 -6.75
N THR A 84 -9.07 -14.05 -6.83
CA THR A 84 -8.50 -13.01 -7.71
C THR A 84 -7.16 -12.48 -7.20
N MET A 85 -6.81 -12.73 -5.93
CA MET A 85 -5.55 -12.36 -5.31
C MET A 85 -4.65 -13.59 -5.02
N ALA A 86 -5.24 -14.76 -4.81
CA ALA A 86 -4.57 -15.97 -4.34
C ALA A 86 -3.57 -16.60 -5.34
N PRO A 87 -2.55 -17.34 -4.84
CA PRO A 87 -1.76 -18.22 -5.68
C PRO A 87 -2.67 -19.24 -6.38
N ASN A 88 -2.39 -19.55 -7.65
CA ASN A 88 -3.20 -20.45 -8.49
C ASN A 88 -4.62 -19.97 -8.81
N GLY A 89 -4.98 -18.74 -8.48
CA GLY A 89 -6.23 -18.14 -8.93
C GLY A 89 -7.47 -18.93 -8.51
N GLY A 90 -8.34 -19.21 -9.49
CA GLY A 90 -9.47 -20.15 -9.40
C GLY A 90 -9.12 -21.59 -9.81
N GLY A 91 -7.84 -21.91 -10.01
CA GLY A 91 -7.37 -23.17 -10.59
C GLY A 91 -7.24 -23.11 -12.11
N SER A 92 -6.98 -24.27 -12.72
CA SER A 92 -7.00 -24.47 -14.19
C SER A 92 -6.23 -23.42 -14.98
N GLY A 93 -4.98 -23.14 -14.58
CA GLY A 93 -4.08 -22.22 -15.29
C GLY A 93 -4.30 -20.72 -15.00
N THR A 94 -5.23 -20.36 -14.12
CA THR A 94 -5.42 -18.97 -13.67
C THR A 94 -4.46 -18.60 -12.54
N GLN A 95 -4.30 -17.30 -12.29
CA GLN A 95 -3.49 -16.76 -11.20
C GLN A 95 -4.17 -15.53 -10.59
N GLY A 96 -3.94 -15.31 -9.30
CA GLY A 96 -4.34 -14.08 -8.63
C GLY A 96 -3.26 -13.01 -8.73
N TRP A 97 -3.67 -11.74 -8.68
CA TRP A 97 -2.78 -10.60 -8.84
C TRP A 97 -1.73 -10.48 -7.72
N GLY A 98 -2.02 -11.02 -6.53
CA GLY A 98 -1.12 -10.98 -5.38
C GLY A 98 0.24 -11.65 -5.64
N GLU A 99 0.30 -12.61 -6.56
CA GLU A 99 1.55 -13.31 -6.94
C GLU A 99 2.57 -12.41 -7.65
N TYR A 100 2.09 -11.33 -8.26
CA TYR A 100 2.90 -10.40 -9.05
C TYR A 100 3.31 -9.16 -8.26
N LEU A 101 2.63 -8.86 -7.16
CA LEU A 101 2.90 -7.66 -6.36
C LEU A 101 4.37 -7.58 -5.87
N LYS A 102 4.99 -8.73 -5.59
CA LYS A 102 6.38 -8.82 -5.13
C LYS A 102 7.39 -8.14 -6.06
N TYR A 103 7.11 -8.09 -7.37
CA TYR A 103 8.03 -7.49 -8.34
C TYR A 103 8.17 -5.98 -8.13
N SER A 104 7.07 -5.30 -7.79
CA SER A 104 7.05 -3.86 -7.48
C SER A 104 7.69 -3.49 -6.15
N PHE A 105 8.02 -4.47 -5.30
CA PHE A 105 8.69 -4.25 -4.01
C PHE A 105 10.05 -4.94 -3.90
N SER A 106 10.58 -5.46 -5.01
CA SER A 106 11.91 -6.07 -5.02
C SER A 106 12.99 -5.05 -4.61
N ASN A 107 13.94 -5.48 -3.78
CA ASN A 107 15.04 -4.64 -3.25
C ASN A 107 14.61 -3.43 -2.41
N THR A 108 13.35 -3.36 -1.96
CA THR A 108 12.85 -2.26 -1.12
C THR A 108 13.01 -2.52 0.38
N GLY A 109 13.47 -3.72 0.76
CA GLY A 109 13.41 -4.23 2.14
C GLY A 109 12.05 -4.80 2.55
N LEU A 110 11.02 -4.68 1.70
CA LEU A 110 9.71 -5.29 1.92
C LEU A 110 9.59 -6.64 1.21
N THR A 111 9.02 -7.63 1.89
CA THR A 111 8.66 -8.93 1.28
C THR A 111 7.15 -9.09 1.20
N VAL A 112 6.62 -9.72 0.17
CA VAL A 112 5.18 -9.99 0.02
C VAL A 112 4.87 -11.42 0.46
N THR A 113 3.88 -11.59 1.35
CA THR A 113 3.34 -12.90 1.75
C THR A 113 1.86 -12.97 1.38
N ASN A 114 1.51 -13.86 0.45
CA ASN A 114 0.16 -14.01 -0.03
C ASN A 114 -0.63 -15.02 0.82
N SER A 115 -1.59 -14.52 1.61
CA SER A 115 -2.50 -15.34 2.44
C SER A 115 -3.91 -15.38 1.87
N ALA A 116 -4.11 -14.90 0.64
CA ALA A 116 -5.39 -14.98 -0.05
C ALA A 116 -5.72 -16.42 -0.45
N ILE A 117 -7.02 -16.75 -0.44
CA ILE A 117 -7.50 -18.12 -0.66
C ILE A 117 -8.76 -18.10 -1.49
N ALA A 118 -8.78 -18.94 -2.52
CA ALA A 118 -9.90 -19.09 -3.41
C ALA A 118 -11.23 -19.34 -2.69
N GLY A 119 -12.28 -18.68 -3.17
CA GLY A 119 -13.64 -18.80 -2.70
C GLY A 119 -13.92 -18.19 -1.32
N ARG A 120 -13.01 -17.38 -0.76
CA ARG A 120 -13.27 -16.69 0.52
C ARG A 120 -13.94 -15.34 0.30
N SER A 121 -14.74 -14.98 1.28
CA SER A 121 -15.39 -13.69 1.55
C SER A 121 -14.88 -13.13 2.88
N ALA A 122 -15.22 -11.90 3.22
CA ALA A 122 -14.91 -11.29 4.51
C ALA A 122 -15.44 -12.15 5.69
N ARG A 123 -16.70 -12.63 5.61
CA ARG A 123 -17.26 -13.60 6.58
C ARG A 123 -16.46 -14.88 6.68
N SER A 124 -16.30 -15.60 5.58
CA SER A 124 -15.71 -16.94 5.61
C SER A 124 -14.23 -16.91 5.98
N PHE A 125 -13.48 -15.88 5.54
CA PHE A 125 -12.09 -15.68 5.95
C PHE A 125 -11.97 -15.38 7.45
N THR A 126 -12.93 -14.64 8.01
CA THR A 126 -13.05 -14.39 9.46
C THR A 126 -13.37 -15.66 10.22
N ARG A 127 -14.43 -16.38 9.83
CA ARG A 127 -14.89 -17.61 10.49
C ARG A 127 -13.81 -18.69 10.50
N GLU A 128 -13.02 -18.79 9.43
CA GLU A 128 -11.90 -19.74 9.33
C GLU A 128 -10.64 -19.28 10.08
N GLY A 129 -10.70 -18.18 10.85
CA GLY A 129 -9.62 -17.69 11.70
C GLY A 129 -8.43 -17.10 10.94
N ARG A 130 -8.59 -16.79 9.65
CA ARG A 130 -7.45 -16.46 8.78
C ARG A 130 -6.94 -15.05 8.99
N PHE A 131 -7.83 -14.08 9.26
CA PHE A 131 -7.38 -12.76 9.70
C PHE A 131 -6.60 -12.85 11.01
N ALA A 132 -7.05 -13.68 11.97
CA ALA A 132 -6.34 -13.88 13.23
C ALA A 132 -4.96 -14.54 13.01
N ALA A 133 -4.87 -15.52 12.10
CA ALA A 133 -3.61 -16.17 11.74
C ALA A 133 -2.60 -15.21 11.09
N VAL A 134 -3.08 -14.23 10.29
CA VAL A 134 -2.22 -13.16 9.76
C VAL A 134 -1.83 -12.20 10.89
N ALA A 135 -2.78 -11.76 11.72
CA ALA A 135 -2.52 -10.82 12.81
C ALA A 135 -1.49 -11.35 13.82
N ALA A 136 -1.45 -12.67 14.04
CA ALA A 136 -0.46 -13.31 14.89
C ALA A 136 0.98 -13.26 14.33
N LYS A 137 1.15 -13.04 13.02
CA LYS A 137 2.46 -12.93 12.36
C LYS A 137 2.91 -11.48 12.18
N VAL A 138 1.95 -10.57 12.09
CA VAL A 138 2.16 -9.13 11.88
C VAL A 138 2.99 -8.53 13.01
N LYS A 139 3.91 -7.66 12.63
CA LYS A 139 4.76 -6.86 13.52
C LYS A 139 4.66 -5.38 13.16
N LYS A 140 5.13 -4.53 14.08
CA LYS A 140 5.24 -3.10 13.83
C LYS A 140 6.08 -2.81 12.59
N GLY A 141 5.52 -2.05 11.65
CA GLY A 141 6.17 -1.71 10.37
C GLY A 141 5.74 -2.57 9.19
N ASP A 142 4.98 -3.63 9.43
CA ASP A 142 4.36 -4.43 8.38
C ASP A 142 3.15 -3.73 7.76
N TRP A 143 2.71 -4.26 6.64
CA TRP A 143 1.52 -3.84 5.91
C TRP A 143 0.56 -5.00 5.75
N VAL A 144 -0.74 -4.73 5.79
CA VAL A 144 -1.76 -5.71 5.43
C VAL A 144 -2.67 -5.12 4.36
N VAL A 145 -2.77 -5.80 3.22
CA VAL A 145 -3.72 -5.49 2.15
C VAL A 145 -4.90 -6.44 2.29
N VAL A 146 -6.11 -5.89 2.36
CA VAL A 146 -7.36 -6.66 2.45
C VAL A 146 -8.23 -6.31 1.25
N GLU A 147 -8.62 -7.32 0.46
CA GLU A 147 -9.47 -7.17 -0.73
C GLU A 147 -10.44 -8.34 -0.84
N PHE A 148 -11.74 -8.05 -0.73
CA PHE A 148 -12.84 -9.01 -0.86
C PHE A 148 -14.01 -8.36 -1.59
N GLY A 149 -14.99 -9.14 -2.03
CA GLY A 149 -16.21 -8.66 -2.69
C GLY A 149 -16.81 -9.69 -3.65
N HIS A 150 -15.97 -10.46 -4.34
CA HIS A 150 -16.42 -11.43 -5.36
C HIS A 150 -17.30 -12.55 -4.79
N ASN A 151 -17.10 -12.91 -3.53
CA ASN A 151 -17.77 -14.04 -2.87
C ASN A 151 -18.74 -13.60 -1.76
N ASP A 152 -18.86 -12.29 -1.53
CA ASP A 152 -19.50 -11.70 -0.35
C ASP A 152 -21.00 -11.47 -0.57
N GLY A 153 -21.46 -11.54 -1.82
CA GLY A 153 -22.86 -11.53 -2.21
C GLY A 153 -23.55 -12.90 -2.11
N GLY A 154 -24.86 -12.89 -2.34
CA GLY A 154 -25.72 -14.06 -2.25
C GLY A 154 -26.93 -13.80 -1.35
N SER A 155 -27.57 -14.88 -0.91
CA SER A 155 -28.70 -14.82 0.03
C SER A 155 -28.38 -15.64 1.27
N LEU A 156 -28.76 -15.12 2.43
CA LEU A 156 -28.79 -15.86 3.69
C LEU A 156 -30.13 -16.61 3.81
N GLY A 157 -30.12 -17.81 4.39
CA GLY A 157 -31.30 -18.67 4.51
C GLY A 157 -31.02 -20.12 4.09
N THR A 158 -31.98 -20.78 3.43
CA THR A 158 -31.82 -22.18 2.98
C THR A 158 -30.75 -22.37 1.91
N THR A 159 -30.29 -21.29 1.27
CA THR A 159 -29.24 -21.29 0.25
C THR A 159 -27.94 -20.64 0.73
N ASP A 160 -27.74 -20.51 2.05
CA ASP A 160 -26.51 -19.95 2.61
C ASP A 160 -25.29 -20.77 2.16
N ASN A 161 -24.48 -20.17 1.31
CA ASN A 161 -23.25 -20.75 0.77
C ASN A 161 -22.07 -20.65 1.76
N GLY A 162 -22.30 -20.08 2.95
CA GLY A 162 -21.30 -19.85 3.99
C GLY A 162 -20.41 -18.65 3.74
N ARG A 163 -20.62 -17.89 2.67
CA ARG A 163 -19.76 -16.76 2.26
C ARG A 163 -20.50 -15.43 2.30
N THR A 164 -21.78 -15.43 1.94
CA THR A 164 -22.64 -14.24 1.95
C THR A 164 -22.54 -13.50 3.29
N ASP A 165 -22.25 -12.21 3.25
CA ASP A 165 -22.27 -11.33 4.42
C ASP A 165 -23.70 -10.87 4.74
N CYS A 166 -23.92 -10.34 5.96
CA CYS A 166 -25.18 -9.68 6.28
C CYS A 166 -25.31 -8.40 5.47
N PHE A 167 -26.50 -8.15 4.90
CA PHE A 167 -26.76 -6.93 4.17
C PHE A 167 -26.79 -5.73 5.12
N GLY A 168 -26.07 -4.66 4.78
CA GLY A 168 -25.99 -3.47 5.61
C GLY A 168 -24.60 -2.84 5.53
N SER A 169 -24.49 -1.62 6.04
CA SER A 169 -23.23 -0.87 6.06
C SER A 169 -22.82 -0.42 7.47
N GLY A 170 -23.66 -0.69 8.45
CA GLY A 170 -23.44 -0.42 9.87
C GLY A 170 -23.17 -1.70 10.64
N SER A 171 -23.72 -1.78 11.85
CA SER A 171 -23.56 -2.89 12.79
C SER A 171 -24.70 -3.91 12.71
N GLU A 172 -25.38 -4.01 11.58
CA GLU A 172 -26.41 -5.01 11.37
C GLU A 172 -25.84 -6.43 11.53
N ILE A 173 -26.68 -7.31 12.06
CA ILE A 173 -26.37 -8.72 12.20
C ILE A 173 -27.50 -9.56 11.61
N CYS A 174 -27.13 -10.67 11.01
CA CYS A 174 -28.04 -11.65 10.45
C CYS A 174 -27.79 -12.99 11.17
N GLN A 175 -28.85 -13.76 11.43
CA GLN A 175 -28.74 -15.11 11.98
C GLN A 175 -28.95 -16.13 10.86
N THR A 176 -28.12 -17.17 10.84
CA THR A 176 -28.20 -18.28 9.88
C THR A 176 -27.73 -19.57 10.52
N THR A 177 -27.94 -20.70 9.85
CA THR A 177 -27.32 -21.98 10.20
C THR A 177 -26.50 -22.44 9.01
N TYR A 178 -25.19 -22.56 9.19
CA TYR A 178 -24.27 -23.02 8.15
C TYR A 178 -23.56 -24.29 8.63
N ASN A 179 -23.59 -25.35 7.82
CA ASN A 179 -23.06 -26.68 8.18
C ASN A 179 -23.54 -27.20 9.55
N GLY A 180 -24.81 -26.96 9.87
CA GLY A 180 -25.42 -27.39 11.13
C GLY A 180 -25.06 -26.54 12.35
N VAL A 181 -24.29 -25.46 12.17
CA VAL A 181 -23.89 -24.55 13.25
C VAL A 181 -24.63 -23.23 13.09
N ALA A 182 -25.30 -22.79 14.16
CA ALA A 182 -25.89 -21.45 14.22
C ALA A 182 -24.78 -20.40 14.18
N GLU A 183 -24.90 -19.42 13.28
CA GLU A 183 -23.89 -18.40 13.03
C GLU A 183 -24.53 -17.01 13.02
N THR A 184 -23.93 -16.09 13.78
CA THR A 184 -24.22 -14.65 13.67
C THR A 184 -23.31 -14.03 12.62
N VAL A 185 -23.90 -13.59 11.52
CA VAL A 185 -23.23 -13.00 10.38
C VAL A 185 -23.24 -11.48 10.50
N GLN A 186 -22.07 -10.84 10.36
CA GLN A 186 -21.92 -9.38 10.38
C GLN A 186 -21.96 -8.80 8.96
N THR A 187 -22.02 -7.48 8.86
CA THR A 187 -21.89 -6.78 7.57
C THR A 187 -20.45 -6.79 7.06
N TYR A 188 -20.29 -6.67 5.74
CA TYR A 188 -18.98 -6.56 5.09
C TYR A 188 -18.08 -5.47 5.72
N PRO A 189 -18.54 -4.21 5.92
CA PRO A 189 -17.71 -3.20 6.59
C PRO A 189 -17.30 -3.60 8.00
N THR A 190 -18.18 -4.28 8.75
CA THR A 190 -17.87 -4.69 10.12
C THR A 190 -16.77 -5.73 10.15
N TYR A 191 -16.80 -6.74 9.24
CA TYR A 191 -15.69 -7.68 9.12
C TYR A 191 -14.35 -7.00 8.80
N LEU A 192 -14.35 -6.07 7.83
CA LEU A 192 -13.13 -5.35 7.48
C LEU A 192 -12.60 -4.47 8.62
N LYS A 193 -13.48 -3.74 9.32
CA LYS A 193 -13.10 -2.91 10.48
C LYS A 193 -12.54 -3.73 11.64
N ASN A 194 -13.15 -4.89 11.91
CA ASN A 194 -12.66 -5.81 12.93
C ASN A 194 -11.27 -6.35 12.58
N ALA A 195 -11.07 -6.82 11.34
CA ALA A 195 -9.77 -7.28 10.88
C ALA A 195 -8.71 -6.15 10.94
N THR A 196 -9.07 -4.96 10.45
CA THR A 196 -8.22 -3.76 10.48
C THR A 196 -7.79 -3.43 11.90
N SER A 197 -8.72 -3.46 12.86
CA SER A 197 -8.41 -3.20 14.27
C SER A 197 -7.39 -4.18 14.84
N MET A 198 -7.45 -5.47 14.48
CA MET A 198 -6.43 -6.45 14.90
C MET A 198 -5.05 -6.11 14.34
N PHE A 199 -4.96 -5.74 13.06
CA PHE A 199 -3.70 -5.42 12.39
C PHE A 199 -3.08 -4.11 12.92
N LEU A 200 -3.89 -3.07 13.13
CA LEU A 200 -3.44 -1.82 13.73
C LEU A 200 -2.92 -2.05 15.16
N LYS A 201 -3.61 -2.88 15.95
CA LYS A 201 -3.17 -3.26 17.31
C LYS A 201 -1.82 -4.01 17.28
N ALA A 202 -1.56 -4.81 16.24
CA ALA A 202 -0.27 -5.47 16.02
C ALA A 202 0.82 -4.53 15.46
N GLY A 203 0.47 -3.28 15.13
CA GLY A 203 1.39 -2.24 14.67
C GLY A 203 1.59 -2.17 13.16
N ALA A 204 0.78 -2.87 12.36
CA ALA A 204 0.78 -2.72 10.92
C ALA A 204 0.03 -1.46 10.46
N LYS A 205 0.33 -1.04 9.23
CA LYS A 205 -0.55 -0.18 8.44
C LYS A 205 -1.46 -1.06 7.57
N VAL A 206 -2.67 -0.61 7.27
CA VAL A 206 -3.68 -1.42 6.56
C VAL A 206 -4.13 -0.72 5.29
N ILE A 207 -4.23 -1.46 4.20
CA ILE A 207 -4.85 -1.02 2.95
C ILE A 207 -6.13 -1.83 2.77
N LEU A 208 -7.28 -1.17 2.75
CA LEU A 208 -8.54 -1.75 2.31
C LEU A 208 -8.70 -1.44 0.82
N SER A 209 -8.77 -2.48 0.00
CA SER A 209 -8.77 -2.38 -1.45
C SER A 209 -10.13 -2.78 -1.99
N ALA A 210 -10.64 -2.03 -2.97
CA ALA A 210 -11.86 -2.41 -3.69
C ALA A 210 -11.62 -3.67 -4.52
N PRO A 211 -12.63 -4.57 -4.65
CA PRO A 211 -12.48 -5.77 -5.46
C PRO A 211 -12.15 -5.43 -6.92
N THR A 212 -11.35 -6.29 -7.53
CA THR A 212 -11.07 -6.26 -8.97
C THR A 212 -12.36 -6.43 -9.78
N PRO A 213 -12.46 -5.92 -11.00
CA PRO A 213 -13.61 -6.14 -11.85
C PRO A 213 -13.64 -7.57 -12.39
N ASN A 214 -14.85 -8.10 -12.62
CA ASN A 214 -15.05 -9.15 -13.61
C ASN A 214 -14.75 -8.61 -15.02
N ASN A 215 -14.77 -9.48 -16.03
CA ASN A 215 -14.48 -9.12 -17.42
C ASN A 215 -15.36 -7.96 -17.93
N VAL A 216 -14.77 -6.76 -18.02
CA VAL A 216 -15.46 -5.52 -18.42
C VAL A 216 -15.86 -5.49 -19.90
N TRP A 217 -15.44 -6.48 -20.69
CA TRP A 217 -15.75 -6.63 -22.12
C TRP A 217 -16.63 -7.86 -22.41
N GLU A 218 -17.13 -8.56 -21.38
CA GLU A 218 -17.91 -9.80 -21.51
C GLU A 218 -19.12 -9.65 -22.45
N LYS A 219 -19.77 -8.47 -22.43
CA LYS A 219 -20.96 -8.18 -23.24
C LYS A 219 -20.63 -7.62 -24.63
N GLY A 220 -19.38 -7.73 -25.09
CA GLY A 220 -18.92 -7.20 -26.38
C GLY A 220 -18.69 -5.67 -26.42
N SER A 221 -19.00 -4.97 -25.33
CA SER A 221 -18.74 -3.53 -25.15
C SER A 221 -18.21 -3.27 -23.75
N TYR A 222 -17.41 -2.21 -23.58
CA TYR A 222 -16.89 -1.84 -22.27
C TYR A 222 -18.03 -1.45 -21.35
N SER A 223 -18.15 -2.14 -20.23
CA SER A 223 -19.10 -1.83 -19.18
C SER A 223 -18.50 -2.12 -17.82
N TRP A 224 -18.34 -1.08 -17.01
CA TRP A 224 -17.90 -1.21 -15.64
C TRP A 224 -18.42 -0.06 -14.78
N GLY A 225 -18.78 -0.38 -13.55
CA GLY A 225 -19.03 0.55 -12.46
C GLY A 225 -18.68 -0.11 -11.13
N PRO A 226 -18.39 0.69 -10.09
CA PRO A 226 -18.11 0.13 -8.77
C PRO A 226 -19.36 -0.58 -8.23
N ASP A 227 -19.16 -1.77 -7.67
CA ASP A 227 -20.21 -2.45 -6.93
C ASP A 227 -20.34 -1.88 -5.50
N ARG A 228 -21.30 -2.42 -4.73
CA ARG A 228 -21.48 -2.00 -3.34
C ARG A 228 -20.27 -2.31 -2.45
N PHE A 229 -19.49 -3.33 -2.77
CA PHE A 229 -18.35 -3.77 -1.96
C PHE A 229 -17.15 -2.82 -2.14
N ALA A 230 -16.98 -2.23 -3.31
CA ALA A 230 -16.05 -1.11 -3.51
C ALA A 230 -16.40 0.08 -2.59
N TYR A 231 -17.68 0.48 -2.54
CA TYR A 231 -18.13 1.51 -1.61
C TYR A 231 -17.94 1.10 -0.14
N TYR A 232 -18.24 -0.14 0.22
CA TYR A 232 -18.10 -0.64 1.59
C TYR A 232 -16.65 -0.72 2.06
N ALA A 233 -15.70 -1.10 1.20
CA ALA A 233 -14.28 -1.07 1.50
C ALA A 233 -13.79 0.37 1.77
N TRP A 234 -14.24 1.32 0.93
CA TRP A 234 -13.97 2.75 1.15
C TRP A 234 -14.57 3.25 2.47
N LEU A 235 -15.84 2.91 2.74
CA LEU A 235 -16.54 3.32 3.95
C LEU A 235 -15.82 2.79 5.20
N ALA A 236 -15.39 1.53 5.19
CA ALA A 236 -14.62 0.93 6.27
C ALA A 236 -13.30 1.69 6.51
N ALA A 237 -12.55 2.01 5.45
CA ALA A 237 -11.30 2.76 5.58
C ALA A 237 -11.54 4.17 6.15
N SER A 238 -12.59 4.85 5.68
CA SER A 238 -13.02 6.16 6.17
C SER A 238 -13.35 6.13 7.66
N GLN A 239 -14.20 5.17 8.07
CA GLN A 239 -14.65 5.02 9.46
C GLN A 239 -13.52 4.61 10.41
N MET A 240 -12.45 3.99 9.91
CA MET A 240 -11.26 3.68 10.70
C MET A 240 -10.30 4.87 10.84
N GLY A 241 -10.62 6.05 10.29
CA GLY A 241 -9.85 7.29 10.42
C GLY A 241 -8.88 7.57 9.27
N GLY A 242 -8.87 6.73 8.23
CA GLY A 242 -8.07 6.93 7.03
C GLY A 242 -6.56 7.07 7.31
N PRO A 243 -5.82 7.82 6.48
CA PRO A 243 -4.36 7.86 6.55
C PRO A 243 -3.81 8.32 7.92
N SER A 244 -4.57 9.13 8.65
CA SER A 244 -4.19 9.63 9.98
C SER A 244 -4.03 8.52 11.03
N THR A 245 -4.70 7.38 10.82
CA THR A 245 -4.64 6.20 11.70
C THR A 245 -3.86 5.04 11.07
N GLY A 246 -3.19 5.27 9.93
CA GLY A 246 -2.47 4.23 9.20
C GLY A 246 -3.36 3.30 8.39
N VAL A 247 -4.60 3.71 8.08
CA VAL A 247 -5.53 2.98 7.22
C VAL A 247 -5.68 3.70 5.89
N TYR A 248 -5.56 2.96 4.79
CA TYR A 248 -5.60 3.53 3.45
C TYR A 248 -6.65 2.82 2.62
N TYR A 249 -7.18 3.51 1.62
CA TYR A 249 -8.05 2.93 0.63
C TYR A 249 -7.39 2.96 -0.74
N VAL A 250 -7.52 1.86 -1.49
CA VAL A 250 -7.11 1.80 -2.90
C VAL A 250 -8.32 1.43 -3.76
N PRO A 251 -8.74 2.27 -4.72
CA PRO A 251 -9.80 1.94 -5.67
C PRO A 251 -9.28 0.98 -6.75
N HIS A 252 -8.78 -0.19 -6.35
CA HIS A 252 -8.14 -1.14 -7.26
C HIS A 252 -9.09 -1.54 -8.39
N GLY A 253 -10.37 -1.81 -8.10
CA GLY A 253 -11.39 -2.04 -9.11
C GLY A 253 -11.44 -1.00 -10.24
N ALA A 254 -11.31 0.30 -9.90
CA ALA A 254 -11.35 1.39 -10.89
C ALA A 254 -10.07 1.43 -11.74
N TYR A 255 -8.90 1.31 -11.12
CA TYR A 255 -7.63 1.25 -11.84
C TYR A 255 -7.53 0.01 -12.72
N SER A 256 -8.04 -1.12 -12.25
CA SER A 256 -8.12 -2.37 -13.00
C SER A 256 -9.06 -2.27 -14.20
N ALA A 257 -10.23 -1.65 -14.04
CA ALA A 257 -11.15 -1.41 -15.15
C ALA A 257 -10.54 -0.46 -16.20
N GLN A 258 -9.82 0.58 -15.75
CA GLN A 258 -9.05 1.45 -16.64
C GLN A 258 -7.98 0.69 -17.41
N ALA A 259 -7.22 -0.17 -16.74
CA ALA A 259 -6.21 -1.02 -17.36
C ALA A 259 -6.82 -1.96 -18.41
N MET A 260 -7.92 -2.64 -18.08
CA MET A 260 -8.65 -3.50 -19.02
C MET A 260 -9.21 -2.73 -20.21
N LYS A 261 -9.66 -1.48 -20.01
CA LYS A 261 -10.08 -0.61 -21.11
C LYS A 261 -8.92 -0.30 -22.04
N GLY A 262 -7.74 0.03 -21.48
CA GLY A 262 -6.52 0.32 -22.25
C GLY A 262 -5.96 -0.89 -23.00
N LEU A 263 -6.10 -2.09 -22.45
CA LEU A 263 -5.71 -3.36 -23.11
C LEU A 263 -6.65 -3.73 -24.27
N GLY A 264 -7.92 -3.34 -24.19
CA GLY A 264 -8.94 -3.63 -25.21
C GLY A 264 -9.53 -5.04 -25.13
N ALA A 265 -10.69 -5.22 -25.76
CA ALA A 265 -11.54 -6.40 -25.62
C ALA A 265 -10.84 -7.72 -25.98
N SER A 266 -10.07 -7.75 -27.07
CA SER A 266 -9.39 -8.98 -27.52
C SER A 266 -8.41 -9.51 -26.49
N VAL A 267 -7.58 -8.64 -25.91
CA VAL A 267 -6.59 -9.02 -24.90
C VAL A 267 -7.28 -9.42 -23.60
N VAL A 268 -8.27 -8.65 -23.15
CA VAL A 268 -8.96 -8.95 -21.88
C VAL A 268 -9.73 -10.27 -21.97
N ASN A 269 -10.52 -10.50 -23.03
CA ASN A 269 -11.28 -11.73 -23.20
C ASN A 269 -10.35 -12.96 -23.29
N ALA A 270 -9.23 -12.86 -24.00
CA ALA A 270 -8.25 -13.95 -24.09
C ALA A 270 -7.60 -14.30 -22.74
N ASN A 271 -7.64 -13.40 -21.76
CA ASN A 271 -7.06 -13.57 -20.44
C ASN A 271 -8.08 -13.86 -19.33
N TYR A 272 -9.30 -14.20 -19.71
CA TYR A 272 -10.33 -14.80 -18.85
C TYR A 272 -10.63 -16.22 -19.39
N PRO A 273 -9.70 -17.18 -19.22
CA PRO A 273 -9.70 -18.42 -20.01
C PRO A 273 -10.83 -19.39 -19.65
N ASN A 274 -11.35 -19.30 -18.43
CA ASN A 274 -12.30 -20.29 -17.90
C ASN A 274 -13.68 -19.67 -17.60
N ASP A 275 -13.69 -18.41 -17.16
CA ASP A 275 -14.87 -17.68 -16.73
C ASP A 275 -14.56 -16.18 -16.71
N HIS A 276 -15.54 -15.35 -16.34
CA HIS A 276 -15.40 -13.90 -16.31
C HIS A 276 -14.72 -13.30 -15.06
N THR A 277 -14.18 -14.12 -14.15
CA THR A 277 -13.62 -13.66 -12.85
C THR A 277 -12.15 -14.04 -12.68
N HIS A 278 -11.74 -15.23 -13.10
CA HIS A 278 -10.41 -15.75 -12.87
C HIS A 278 -9.46 -15.45 -14.02
N THR A 279 -8.43 -14.66 -13.73
CA THR A 279 -7.50 -14.13 -14.73
C THR A 279 -6.38 -15.11 -15.06
N ALA A 280 -6.00 -15.16 -16.34
CA ALA A 280 -4.72 -15.72 -16.76
C ALA A 280 -3.54 -14.89 -16.22
N PRO A 281 -2.32 -15.47 -16.14
CA PRO A 281 -1.11 -14.81 -15.64
C PRO A 281 -0.87 -13.38 -16.11
N TYR A 282 -1.08 -13.10 -17.40
CA TYR A 282 -0.81 -11.78 -17.97
C TYR A 282 -1.77 -10.71 -17.42
N LEU A 283 -3.07 -11.02 -17.34
CA LEU A 283 -4.03 -10.07 -16.79
C LEU A 283 -3.88 -9.95 -15.26
N ALA A 284 -3.56 -11.03 -14.55
CA ALA A 284 -3.24 -10.98 -13.12
C ALA A 284 -2.09 -10.01 -12.81
N ASP A 285 -1.01 -10.04 -13.61
CA ASP A 285 0.11 -9.08 -13.52
C ASP A 285 -0.34 -7.65 -13.84
N ALA A 286 -1.18 -7.46 -14.86
CA ALA A 286 -1.74 -6.16 -15.21
C ALA A 286 -2.58 -5.56 -14.06
N LEU A 287 -3.37 -6.39 -13.36
CA LEU A 287 -4.12 -5.95 -12.18
C LEU A 287 -3.19 -5.62 -11.01
N ALA A 288 -2.13 -6.40 -10.77
CA ALA A 288 -1.14 -6.05 -9.75
C ALA A 288 -0.49 -4.69 -10.01
N LYS A 289 -0.17 -4.38 -11.27
CA LYS A 289 0.33 -3.06 -11.69
C LYS A 289 -0.71 -1.95 -11.53
N ALA A 290 -1.98 -2.25 -11.78
CA ALA A 290 -3.09 -1.32 -11.54
C ALA A 290 -3.24 -0.98 -10.05
N PHE A 291 -3.11 -1.97 -9.16
CA PHE A 291 -3.06 -1.75 -7.72
C PHE A 291 -1.88 -0.83 -7.33
N VAL A 292 -0.68 -1.07 -7.87
CA VAL A 292 0.52 -0.25 -7.61
C VAL A 292 0.34 1.18 -8.12
N LEU A 293 -0.29 1.37 -9.28
CA LEU A 293 -0.66 2.71 -9.75
C LEU A 293 -1.63 3.38 -8.77
N GLY A 294 -2.62 2.65 -8.25
CA GLY A 294 -3.52 3.14 -7.21
C GLY A 294 -2.77 3.56 -5.93
N LEU A 295 -1.77 2.79 -5.49
CA LEU A 295 -0.91 3.16 -4.36
C LEU A 295 -0.12 4.45 -4.64
N LYS A 296 0.43 4.59 -5.85
CA LYS A 296 1.28 5.72 -6.27
C LYS A 296 0.51 7.03 -6.44
N CYS A 297 -0.71 6.94 -6.95
CA CYS A 297 -1.59 8.09 -7.14
C CYS A 297 -2.35 8.47 -5.86
N GLY A 298 -2.48 7.54 -4.91
CA GLY A 298 -3.18 7.75 -3.65
C GLY A 298 -2.30 8.29 -2.53
N THR A 299 -2.80 8.18 -1.30
CA THR A 299 -2.17 8.72 -0.08
C THR A 299 -1.31 7.69 0.67
N SER A 300 -1.19 6.46 0.17
CA SER A 300 -0.51 5.37 0.86
C SER A 300 1.00 5.56 0.90
N ASP A 301 1.59 5.50 2.10
CA ASP A 301 3.05 5.49 2.23
C ASP A 301 3.69 4.25 1.58
N LEU A 302 2.93 3.16 1.40
CA LEU A 302 3.41 1.98 0.68
C LEU A 302 3.70 2.30 -0.79
N GLY A 303 2.93 3.21 -1.40
CA GLY A 303 3.17 3.68 -2.77
C GLY A 303 4.55 4.31 -2.94
N LYS A 304 5.05 5.04 -1.93
CA LYS A 304 6.40 5.63 -1.96
C LYS A 304 7.51 4.58 -1.98
N ARG A 305 7.22 3.36 -1.52
CA ARG A 305 8.18 2.25 -1.44
C ARG A 305 8.23 1.40 -2.70
N ALA A 306 7.20 1.40 -3.54
CA ALA A 306 7.22 0.63 -4.78
C ALA A 306 8.28 1.18 -5.76
N ILE A 307 9.00 0.29 -6.45
CA ILE A 307 10.12 0.67 -7.34
C ILE A 307 9.67 1.35 -8.63
N ASN A 308 8.44 1.11 -9.07
CA ASN A 308 7.90 1.70 -10.29
C ASN A 308 7.73 3.20 -10.11
N SER A 309 8.10 4.01 -11.11
CA SER A 309 7.72 5.42 -11.11
C SER A 309 6.27 5.58 -11.59
N THR A 310 5.56 6.60 -11.10
CA THR A 310 4.20 6.93 -11.59
C THR A 310 4.22 7.23 -13.09
N GLN A 311 5.28 7.92 -13.56
CA GLN A 311 5.47 8.21 -14.97
C GLN A 311 5.58 6.93 -15.81
N GLU A 312 6.38 5.94 -15.38
CA GLU A 312 6.49 4.66 -16.08
C GLU A 312 5.14 3.94 -16.18
N LEU A 313 4.35 3.92 -15.11
CA LEU A 313 3.06 3.23 -15.10
C LEU A 313 2.03 3.94 -15.99
N THR A 314 1.94 5.27 -15.92
CA THR A 314 0.93 6.08 -16.62
C THR A 314 1.13 6.19 -18.14
N GLN A 315 2.32 5.83 -18.64
CA GLN A 315 2.62 5.76 -20.08
C GLN A 315 2.21 4.43 -20.73
N THR A 316 1.59 3.52 -19.98
CA THR A 316 1.16 2.20 -20.46
C THR A 316 -0.37 2.08 -20.59
N TYR A 317 -0.87 0.87 -20.83
CA TYR A 317 -2.30 0.54 -20.80
C TYR A 317 -2.99 0.87 -19.46
N LEU A 318 -2.22 1.07 -18.39
CA LEU A 318 -2.75 1.37 -17.05
C LEU A 318 -3.47 2.72 -16.98
N GLY A 319 -3.17 3.67 -17.89
CA GLY A 319 -3.78 4.99 -17.93
C GLY A 319 -3.29 5.95 -16.83
N GLN A 320 -3.94 7.12 -16.73
CA GLN A 320 -3.54 8.19 -15.81
C GLN A 320 -3.99 7.94 -14.36
N CYS A 321 -3.50 8.76 -13.41
CA CYS A 321 -4.08 8.78 -12.08
C CYS A 321 -5.57 9.16 -12.13
N ILE A 322 -6.42 8.37 -11.48
CA ILE A 322 -7.84 8.67 -11.33
C ILE A 322 -7.96 9.76 -10.25
N ALA A 323 -8.65 10.86 -10.56
CA ALA A 323 -8.76 11.98 -9.64
C ALA A 323 -9.37 11.57 -8.29
N ALA A 324 -8.78 12.05 -7.20
CA ALA A 324 -9.09 11.70 -5.81
C ALA A 324 -10.53 12.04 -5.36
N ASN A 325 -11.31 12.80 -6.16
CA ASN A 325 -12.70 13.19 -5.86
C ASN A 325 -13.68 12.01 -5.67
N SER A 326 -13.23 10.77 -5.75
CA SER A 326 -14.02 9.57 -5.51
C SER A 326 -13.55 8.73 -4.31
N THR A 327 -12.47 9.10 -3.60
CA THR A 327 -11.77 8.18 -2.69
C THR A 327 -11.08 8.85 -1.50
N LEU A 328 -11.87 9.19 -0.47
CA LEU A 328 -11.48 9.83 0.80
C LEU A 328 -11.01 11.29 0.59
N PRO A 329 -11.51 12.26 1.37
CA PRO A 329 -10.97 13.61 1.32
C PRO A 329 -9.49 13.55 1.75
N VAL A 330 -8.61 14.00 0.86
CA VAL A 330 -7.22 14.35 1.15
C VAL A 330 -7.17 15.55 2.08
#